data_AF-A0A2N5K3L3-F1
#
_entry.id   AF-A0A2N5K3L3-F1
#
_cell.length_a   1.000
_cell.length_b   1.000
_cell.length_c   1.000
_cell.angle_alpha   90.00
_cell.angle_beta   90.00
_cell.angle_gamma   90.00
#
_symmetry.space_group_name_H-M   'P 1'
#
loop_
_entity.id
_entity.type
_entity.pdbx_description
1 polymer ?
#
loop_
_entity_poly.entity_id
_entity_poly.type
_entity_poly.pdbx_seq_one_letter_code
_entity_poly.pdbx_strand_id
1 'polypeptide(L)' 'LLSPPRPGHHADFLNPWEFAEFVQAAAYVRDFDIMLEAKAADLALLRLRADLQSYVPEVASWLGAPSLPATVLE' A
#
# COMPACT_ATOMS: atom_id res chain seq x y z
N LEU A 1 -7.94 -21.05 6.70
CA LEU A 1 -7.71 -21.61 5.35
C LEU A 1 -7.46 -20.44 4.41
N LEU A 2 -6.29 -20.38 3.76
CA LEU A 2 -6.00 -19.39 2.74
C LEU A 2 -6.86 -19.70 1.50
N SER A 3 -7.57 -18.70 0.98
CA SER A 3 -8.32 -18.83 -0.27
C SER A 3 -7.52 -18.21 -1.42
N PRO A 4 -7.54 -18.82 -2.62
CA PRO A 4 -6.88 -18.21 -3.77
C PRO A 4 -7.54 -16.87 -4.13
N PRO A 5 -6.79 -15.93 -4.71
CA PRO A 5 -7.35 -14.68 -5.23
C PRO A 5 -8.42 -14.99 -6.28
N ARG A 6 -9.52 -14.24 -6.26
CA ARG A 6 -10.64 -14.40 -7.19
C ARG A 6 -10.76 -13.12 -8.03
N PRO A 7 -10.94 -13.24 -9.36
CA PRO A 7 -11.19 -12.08 -10.21
C PRO A 7 -12.36 -11.24 -9.68
N GLY A 8 -12.18 -9.92 -9.65
CA GLY A 8 -13.20 -8.97 -9.17
C GLY A 8 -13.36 -8.88 -7.65
N HIS A 9 -12.57 -9.62 -6.86
CA HIS A 9 -12.59 -9.50 -5.40
C HIS A 9 -11.41 -8.68 -4.90
N HIS A 10 -11.66 -7.74 -3.98
CA HIS A 10 -10.60 -7.02 -3.26
C HIS A 10 -9.79 -7.97 -2.39
N ALA A 11 -8.48 -7.72 -2.33
CA ALA A 11 -7.58 -8.36 -1.39
C ALA A 11 -7.84 -7.86 0.04
N ASP A 12 -7.37 -8.63 1.03
CA ASP A 12 -7.41 -8.19 2.43
C ASP A 12 -6.38 -7.07 2.68
N PHE A 13 -5.20 -7.20 2.08
CA PHE A 13 -4.08 -6.26 2.12
C PHE A 13 -3.52 -6.01 0.72
N LEU A 14 -2.87 -4.86 0.52
CA LEU A 14 -2.21 -4.51 -0.73
C LEU A 14 -0.84 -5.17 -0.84
N ASN A 15 -0.45 -5.53 -2.05
CA ASN A 15 0.93 -5.93 -2.35
C ASN A 15 1.80 -4.67 -2.51
N PRO A 16 2.88 -4.49 -1.74
CA PRO A 16 3.70 -3.28 -1.78
C PRO A 16 4.45 -3.10 -3.11
N TRP A 17 4.82 -4.17 -3.80
CA TRP A 17 5.52 -4.10 -5.09
C TRP A 17 4.57 -3.69 -6.22
N GLU A 18 3.40 -4.30 -6.31
CA GLU A 18 2.38 -3.92 -7.30
C GLU A 18 1.91 -2.47 -7.09
N PHE A 19 1.76 -2.05 -5.83
CA PHE A 19 1.45 -0.67 -5.51
C PHE A 19 2.55 0.30 -5.93
N ALA A 20 3.82 -0.06 -5.72
CA ALA A 20 4.95 0.74 -6.16
C ALA A 20 5.03 0.87 -7.69
N GLU A 21 4.78 -0.21 -8.43
CA GLU A 21 4.69 -0.18 -9.89
C GLU A 21 3.58 0.76 -10.36
N PHE A 22 2.41 0.73 -9.71
CA PHE A 22 1.32 1.66 -9.97
C PHE A 22 1.74 3.12 -9.76
N VAL A 23 2.35 3.45 -8.61
CA VAL A 23 2.80 4.82 -8.31
C VAL A 23 3.84 5.31 -9.31
N GLN A 24 4.79 4.45 -9.70
CA GLN A 24 5.80 4.78 -10.72
C GLN A 24 5.17 5.06 -12.08
N ALA A 25 4.20 4.25 -12.50
CA ALA A 25 3.47 4.47 -13.74
C ALA A 25 2.65 5.79 -13.71
N ALA A 26 2.18 6.19 -12.53
CA ALA A 26 1.45 7.43 -12.31
C ALA A 26 2.35 8.68 -12.17
N ALA A 27 3.68 8.56 -12.20
CA ALA A 27 4.59 9.68 -11.97
C ALA A 27 4.44 10.85 -12.97
N TYR A 28 3.82 10.62 -14.12
CA TYR A 28 3.62 11.62 -15.18
C TYR A 28 2.21 12.22 -15.22
N VAL A 29 1.33 11.86 -14.28
CA VAL A 29 0.00 12.49 -14.16
C VAL A 29 0.04 13.64 -13.17
N ARG A 30 -0.98 14.51 -13.23
CA ARG A 30 -1.18 15.58 -12.23
C ARG A 30 -1.35 15.00 -10.84
N ASP A 31 -1.00 15.75 -9.80
CA ASP A 31 -1.22 15.34 -8.41
C ASP A 31 -2.67 14.91 -8.13
N PHE A 32 -2.80 13.81 -7.38
CA PHE A 32 -4.07 13.17 -7.05
C PHE A 32 -3.95 12.36 -5.75
N ASP A 33 -5.09 12.16 -5.09
CA ASP A 33 -5.21 11.28 -3.93
C ASP A 33 -5.51 9.84 -4.37
N ILE A 34 -4.95 8.86 -3.65
CA ILE A 34 -5.17 7.43 -3.92
C ILE A 34 -6.18 6.88 -2.90
N MET A 35 -7.31 6.37 -3.39
CA MET A 35 -8.24 5.58 -2.59
C MET A 35 -7.79 4.12 -2.55
N LEU A 36 -7.74 3.51 -1.36
CA LEU A 36 -7.37 2.10 -1.19
C LEU A 36 -8.62 1.23 -1.01
N GLU A 37 -8.86 0.30 -1.93
CA GLU A 37 -9.96 -0.67 -1.84
C GLU A 37 -9.46 -2.04 -1.37
N ALA A 38 -9.39 -2.20 -0.04
CA ALA A 38 -8.98 -3.45 0.61
C ALA A 38 -9.94 -3.79 1.75
N LYS A 39 -10.18 -5.09 1.99
CA LYS A 39 -11.17 -5.54 2.99
C LYS A 39 -10.79 -5.18 4.42
N ALA A 40 -9.49 -5.08 4.72
CA ALA A 40 -9.01 -4.71 6.05
C ALA A 40 -9.09 -3.20 6.34
N ALA A 41 -9.66 -2.39 5.44
CA ALA A 41 -9.88 -0.95 5.62
C ALA A 41 -8.60 -0.22 6.09
N ASP A 42 -8.68 0.56 7.17
CA ASP A 42 -7.56 1.37 7.69
C ASP A 42 -6.32 0.54 8.05
N LEU A 43 -6.51 -0.72 8.46
CA LEU A 43 -5.39 -1.62 8.75
C LEU A 43 -4.58 -1.91 7.49
N ALA A 44 -5.22 -1.93 6.32
CA ALA A 44 -4.53 -2.11 5.05
C ALA A 44 -3.62 -0.92 4.72
N LEU A 45 -4.03 0.31 5.06
CA LEU A 45 -3.20 1.50 4.88
C LEU A 45 -1.98 1.46 5.81
N LEU A 46 -2.18 1.16 7.10
CA LEU A 46 -1.08 1.08 8.07
C LEU A 46 -0.06 0.02 7.67
N ARG A 47 -0.55 -1.15 7.24
CA ARG A 47 0.29 -2.24 6.76
C ARG A 47 1.06 -1.85 5.50
N LEU A 48 0.39 -1.29 4.50
CA LEU A 48 1.03 -0.86 3.26
C LEU A 48 2.14 0.16 3.53
N ARG A 49 1.93 1.11 4.44
CA ARG A 49 2.95 2.10 4.81
C ARG A 49 4.19 1.46 5.43
N ALA A 50 4.01 0.49 6.32
CA ALA A 50 5.10 -0.26 6.92
C ALA A 50 5.85 -1.12 5.88
N ASP A 51 5.11 -1.78 5.00
CA ASP A 51 5.67 -2.62 3.94
C ASP A 51 6.43 -1.77 2.91
N LEU A 52 5.92 -0.61 2.49
CA LEU A 52 6.64 0.30 1.59
C LEU A 52 7.93 0.83 2.23
N GLN A 53 7.91 1.17 3.52
CA GLN A 53 9.12 1.57 4.25
C GLN A 53 10.18 0.45 4.29
N SER A 54 9.74 -0.81 4.33
CA SER A 54 10.62 -1.98 4.45
C SER A 54 11.14 -2.48 3.10
N TYR A 55 10.30 -2.47 2.06
CA TYR A 55 10.57 -3.15 0.79
C TYR A 55 10.77 -2.20 -0.40
N VAL A 56 10.20 -1.00 -0.37
CA VAL A 56 10.25 -0.03 -1.49
C VAL A 56 10.40 1.42 -0.96
N PRO A 57 11.48 1.71 -0.22
CA PRO A 57 11.63 2.96 0.55
C PRO A 57 11.63 4.22 -0.33
N GLU A 58 12.02 4.12 -1.60
CA GLU A 58 11.97 5.21 -2.57
C GLU A 58 10.52 5.68 -2.81
N VAL A 59 9.57 4.74 -2.98
CA VAL A 59 8.15 5.08 -3.17
C VAL A 59 7.55 5.61 -1.88
N ALA A 60 7.95 5.04 -0.72
CA ALA A 60 7.52 5.56 0.58
C ALA A 60 7.90 7.04 0.76
N SER A 61 9.07 7.45 0.25
CA SER A 61 9.54 8.84 0.32
C SER A 61 8.70 9.81 -0.51
N TRP A 62 8.22 9.39 -1.69
CA TRP A 62 7.40 10.23 -2.57
C TRP A 62 6.02 10.52 -1.99
N LEU A 63 5.45 9.57 -1.26
CA LEU A 63 4.13 9.69 -0.65
C LEU A 63 4.14 10.50 0.64
N GLY A 64 5.31 11.00 1.06
CA GLY A 64 5.45 11.79 2.29
C GLY A 64 5.00 11.04 3.55
N ALA A 65 4.99 9.70 3.53
CA ALA A 65 4.48 8.89 4.62
C ALA A 65 5.41 9.05 5.85
N PRO A 66 4.98 9.68 6.97
CA PRO A 66 5.80 9.70 8.18
C PRO A 66 6.15 8.28 8.61
N SER A 67 7.37 8.09 9.14
CA SER A 67 7.79 6.85 9.79
C SER A 67 6.75 6.46 10.83
N LEU A 68 6.11 5.29 10.68
CA LEU A 68 5.19 4.81 11.70
C LEU A 68 6.02 4.24 12.87
N PRO A 69 5.68 4.54 14.14
CA PRO A 69 6.33 3.88 15.26
C PRO A 69 5.99 2.38 15.22
N ALA A 70 7.00 1.54 15.48
CA ALA A 70 6.92 0.08 15.39
C ALA A 70 5.77 -0.56 16.20
N THR A 71 5.22 0.16 17.18
CA THR A 71 4.18 -0.30 18.11
C THR A 71 2.76 -0.41 17.50
N VAL A 72 2.54 0.07 16.27
CA VAL A 72 1.19 0.09 15.65
C VAL A 72 0.83 -1.23 14.93
N LEU A 73 1.74 -2.21 14.89
CA LEU A 73 1.59 -3.43 14.08
C LEU A 73 1.41 -4.73 14.89
N GLU A 74 1.20 -4.64 16.21
CA GLU A 74 0.79 -5.78 17.07
C GLU A 74 -0.68 -5.67 17.49
#